data_AF-A0A957JPG3-F1
#
_entry.id   AF-A0A957JPG3-F1
#
_cell.length_a   1.000
_cell.length_b   1.000
_cell.length_c   1.000
_cell.angle_alpha   90.00
_cell.angle_beta   90.00
_cell.angle_gamma   90.00
#
_symmetry.space_group_name_H-M   'P 1'
#
loop_
_entity.id
_entity.type
_entity.pdbx_description
1 polymer ?
#
loop_
_entity_poly.entity_id
_entity_poly.type
_entity_poly.pdbx_seq_one_letter_code
_entity_poly.pdbx_strand_id
1 'polypeptide(L)'
;MTIASTLVSERVTKIFATTRRFTTTERLVLAKLLLDSLVDNEQNAETDWHEMSLAAFEKEWDNPDDAIYDNWREEYGVSAR
;
A
#
# COMPACT_ATOMS: atom_id res chain seq x y z
N MET A 1 -9.13 15.22 -31.10
CA MET A 1 -8.93 14.65 -29.76
C MET A 1 -10.12 13.73 -29.50
N THR A 2 -9.99 12.45 -29.88
CA THR A 2 -11.09 11.48 -29.86
C THR A 2 -10.92 10.64 -28.60
N ILE A 3 -11.84 10.76 -27.65
CA ILE A 3 -11.81 9.99 -26.42
C ILE A 3 -12.05 8.52 -26.81
N ALA A 4 -11.02 7.69 -26.63
CA ALA A 4 -11.10 6.28 -26.92
C ALA A 4 -12.22 5.68 -26.05
N SER A 5 -13.31 5.25 -26.71
CA SER A 5 -14.32 4.39 -26.12
C SER A 5 -13.62 3.15 -25.59
N THR A 6 -13.43 3.07 -24.28
CA THR A 6 -12.98 1.86 -23.59
C THR A 6 -14.00 0.78 -23.89
N LEU A 7 -13.64 -0.16 -24.78
CA LEU A 7 -14.45 -1.32 -25.09
C LEU A 7 -14.61 -2.14 -23.81
N VAL A 8 -15.74 -1.94 -23.13
CA VAL A 8 -16.09 -2.70 -21.94
C VAL A 8 -16.15 -4.16 -22.34
N SER A 9 -15.31 -4.99 -21.73
CA SER A 9 -15.23 -6.42 -22.01
C SER A 9 -16.62 -7.06 -21.99
N GLU A 10 -16.92 -7.95 -22.94
CA GLU A 10 -18.19 -8.69 -23.00
C GLU A 10 -18.51 -9.39 -21.67
N ARG A 11 -17.46 -9.87 -20.97
CA ARG A 11 -17.58 -10.47 -19.65
C ARG A 11 -18.14 -9.51 -18.62
N VAL A 12 -17.65 -8.26 -18.60
CA VAL A 12 -18.10 -7.22 -17.68
C VAL A 12 -19.56 -6.84 -17.99
N THR A 13 -19.91 -6.69 -19.26
CA THR A 13 -21.29 -6.40 -19.69
C THR A 13 -22.26 -7.49 -19.25
N LYS A 14 -21.88 -8.77 -19.38
CA LYS A 14 -22.69 -9.91 -18.92
C LYS A 14 -22.89 -9.92 -17.40
N ILE A 15 -21.84 -9.58 -16.64
CA ILE A 15 -21.92 -9.47 -15.18
C ILE A 15 -22.92 -8.38 -14.80
N PHE A 16 -22.79 -7.16 -15.36
CA PHE A 16 -23.71 -6.07 -15.09
C PHE A 16 -25.17 -6.39 -15.47
N ALA A 17 -25.39 -7.08 -16.60
CA ALA A 17 -26.71 -7.53 -17.00
C ALA A 17 -27.31 -8.53 -15.99
N THR A 18 -26.47 -9.38 -15.38
CA THR A 18 -26.87 -10.34 -14.36
C THR A 18 -27.18 -9.62 -13.03
N THR A 19 -26.30 -8.72 -12.60
CA THR A 19 -26.46 -7.94 -11.36
C THR A 19 -27.69 -7.03 -11.38
N ARG A 20 -28.16 -6.60 -12.56
CA ARG A 20 -29.42 -5.85 -12.70
C ARG A 20 -30.66 -6.63 -12.27
N ARG A 21 -30.60 -7.96 -12.26
CA ARG A 21 -31.71 -8.82 -11.82
C ARG A 21 -31.78 -8.97 -10.30
N PHE A 22 -30.77 -8.49 -9.58
CA PHE A 22 -30.71 -8.59 -8.13
C PHE A 22 -31.53 -7.49 -7.46
N THR A 23 -31.95 -7.76 -6.22
CA THR A 23 -32.55 -6.79 -5.33
C THR A 23 -31.55 -5.68 -4.96
N THR A 24 -32.03 -4.58 -4.39
CA THR A 24 -31.14 -3.49 -3.93
C THR A 24 -30.17 -3.97 -2.85
N THR A 25 -30.62 -4.79 -1.91
CA THR A 25 -29.78 -5.33 -0.84
C THR A 25 -28.65 -6.20 -1.37
N GLU A 26 -28.95 -7.12 -2.28
CA GLU A 26 -27.93 -8.01 -2.89
C GLU A 26 -26.88 -7.21 -3.67
N ARG A 27 -27.30 -6.14 -4.38
CA ARG A 27 -26.36 -5.26 -5.08
C ARG A 27 -25.44 -4.50 -4.12
N LEU A 28 -25.96 -4.04 -2.99
CA LEU A 28 -25.17 -3.36 -1.96
C LEU A 28 -24.17 -4.33 -1.30
N VAL A 29 -24.58 -5.55 -0.99
CA VAL A 29 -23.69 -6.58 -0.45
C VAL A 29 -22.58 -6.91 -1.45
N LEU A 30 -22.92 -7.11 -2.73
CA LEU A 30 -21.92 -7.38 -3.77
C LEU A 30 -20.94 -6.21 -3.92
N ALA A 31 -21.44 -4.96 -3.90
CA ALA A 31 -20.59 -3.78 -3.97
C ALA A 31 -19.61 -3.71 -2.79
N LYS A 32 -20.07 -4.01 -1.57
CA LYS A 32 -19.21 -4.09 -0.38
C LYS A 32 -18.13 -5.16 -0.56
N LEU A 33 -18.51 -6.38 -0.93
CA LEU A 33 -17.56 -7.48 -1.11
C LEU A 33 -16.49 -7.18 -2.18
N LEU A 34 -16.90 -6.54 -3.29
CA LEU A 34 -15.96 -6.11 -4.32
C LEU A 34 -15.00 -5.03 -3.79
N LEU A 35 -15.51 -4.06 -3.03
CA LEU A 35 -14.67 -3.03 -2.43
C LEU A 35 -13.68 -3.64 -1.42
N ASP A 36 -14.16 -4.51 -0.53
CA ASP A 36 -13.32 -5.22 0.45
C ASP A 36 -12.21 -6.00 -0.27
N SER A 37 -12.52 -6.68 -1.39
CA SER A 37 -11.50 -7.43 -2.16
C SER A 37 -10.39 -6.56 -2.77
N LEU A 38 -10.66 -5.28 -3.01
CA LEU A 38 -9.64 -4.33 -3.48
C LEU A 38 -8.80 -3.82 -2.31
N VAL A 39 -9.44 -3.53 -1.18
CA VAL A 39 -8.79 -3.01 0.02
C VAL A 39 -7.87 -4.05 0.64
N ASP A 40 -8.30 -5.31 0.75
CA ASP A 40 -7.47 -6.41 1.28
C ASP A 40 -6.18 -6.58 0.47
N ASN A 41 -6.23 -6.36 -0.85
CA ASN A 41 -5.06 -6.48 -1.72
C ASN A 41 -4.06 -5.34 -1.50
N GLU A 42 -4.54 -4.11 -1.30
CA GLU A 42 -3.68 -2.95 -1.01
C GLU A 42 -3.07 -3.02 0.39
N GLN A 43 -3.85 -3.43 1.40
CA GLN A 43 -3.38 -3.55 2.79
C GLN A 43 -2.32 -4.64 2.95
N ASN A 44 -2.44 -5.77 2.25
CA ASN A 44 -1.40 -6.80 2.28
C ASN A 44 -0.10 -6.28 1.67
N ALA A 45 -0.17 -5.57 0.53
CA ALA A 45 1.02 -4.99 -0.08
C ALA A 45 1.68 -3.92 0.81
N GLU A 46 0.89 -3.05 1.45
CA GLU A 46 1.40 -2.02 2.37
C GLU A 46 2.03 -2.64 3.63
N THR A 47 1.43 -3.70 4.16
CA THR A 47 1.97 -4.45 5.32
C THR A 47 3.32 -5.08 4.98
N ASP A 48 3.46 -5.68 3.80
CA ASP A 48 4.72 -6.26 3.33
C ASP A 48 5.83 -5.20 3.23
N TRP A 49 5.53 -4.02 2.67
CA TRP A 49 6.51 -2.92 2.59
C TRP A 49 6.89 -2.37 3.97
N HIS A 50 5.92 -2.25 4.87
CA HIS A 50 6.15 -1.79 6.23
C HIS A 50 7.07 -2.77 6.98
N GLU A 51 6.78 -4.08 6.94
CA GLU A 51 7.62 -5.10 7.59
C GLU A 51 9.04 -5.15 7.01
N MET A 52 9.17 -5.11 5.68
CA MET A 52 10.48 -5.08 5.02
C MET A 52 11.29 -3.82 5.38
N SER A 53 10.63 -2.66 5.39
CA SER A 53 11.30 -1.39 5.72
C SER A 53 11.70 -1.31 7.19
N LEU A 54 10.87 -1.80 8.11
CA LEU A 54 11.18 -1.87 9.53
C LEU A 54 12.39 -2.78 9.79
N ALA A 55 12.40 -3.99 9.22
CA ALA A 55 13.53 -4.91 9.38
C ALA A 55 14.84 -4.35 8.80
N ALA A 56 14.78 -3.64 7.67
CA ALA A 56 15.94 -2.97 7.09
C ALA A 56 16.41 -1.81 7.98
N PHE A 57 15.48 -1.02 8.51
CA PHE A 57 15.79 0.10 9.39
C PHE A 57 16.40 -0.37 10.70
N GLU A 58 15.81 -1.36 11.39
CA GLU A 58 16.35 -1.92 12.63
C GLU A 58 17.77 -2.45 12.48
N LYS A 59 18.09 -3.03 11.31
CA LYS A 59 19.44 -3.51 11.02
C LYS A 59 20.47 -2.39 10.88
N GLU A 60 20.06 -1.25 10.32
CA GLU A 60 20.96 -0.14 9.97
C GLU A 60 21.02 0.93 11.07
N TRP A 61 19.99 1.03 11.91
CA TRP A 61 19.83 2.08 12.90
C TRP A 61 20.87 2.06 14.03
N ASP A 62 21.39 0.88 14.37
CA ASP A 62 22.44 0.68 15.38
C ASP A 62 23.64 -0.04 14.76
N ASN A 63 24.09 0.47 13.60
CA ASN A 63 25.26 -0.09 12.93
C ASN A 63 26.55 0.41 13.66
N PRO A 64 27.58 -0.44 13.77
CA PRO A 64 28.83 -0.07 14.44
C PRO A 64 29.68 0.94 13.66
N ASP A 65 29.37 1.17 12.38
CA ASP A 65 30.08 2.14 11.54
C ASP A 65 29.65 3.59 11.87
N ASP A 66 28.37 3.78 12.23
CA ASP A 66 27.77 5.05 12.64
C ASP A 66 27.98 5.34 14.12
N ALA A 67 28.26 4.31 14.93
CA ALA A 67 28.70 4.46 16.33
C ALA A 67 29.98 5.31 16.46
N ILE A 68 30.77 5.47 15.39
CA ILE A 68 31.92 6.38 15.33
C ILE A 68 31.47 7.84 15.52
N TYR A 69 30.25 8.18 15.09
CA TYR A 69 29.67 9.51 15.28
C TYR A 69 29.07 9.73 16.66
N ASP A 70 29.03 8.75 17.56
CA ASP A 70 28.58 8.99 18.95
C ASP A 70 29.47 10.03 19.64
N ASN A 71 30.77 10.01 19.31
CA ASN A 71 31.77 10.96 19.80
C ASN A 71 32.05 12.10 18.80
N TRP A 72 31.09 12.44 17.92
CA TRP A 72 31.26 13.48 16.90
C TRP A 72 31.81 14.80 17.44
N ARG A 73 31.48 15.16 18.70
CA ARG A 73 32.00 16.37 19.33
C ARG A 73 33.51 16.34 19.53
N GLU A 74 34.07 15.18 19.83
CA GLU A 74 35.52 15.00 19.98
C GLU A 74 36.21 15.05 18.61
N GLU A 75 35.63 14.39 17.60
CA GLU A 75 36.14 14.37 16.22
C GLU A 75 36.12 15.75 15.55
N TYR A 76 35.08 16.57 15.83
CA TYR A 76 34.93 17.92 15.26
C TYR A 76 35.36 19.04 16.22
N GLY A 77 35.95 18.72 17.38
CA GLY A 77 36.45 19.72 18.33
C GLY A 77 35.38 20.64 18.93
N VAL A 78 34.14 20.16 19.04
CA VAL A 78 33.01 20.92 19.58
C VAL A 78 33.00 20.82 21.10
N SER A 79 33.38 21.91 21.77
CA SER A 79 33.36 21.98 23.24
C SER A 79 31.94 21.83 23.80
N ALA A 80 31.78 20.95 24.79
CA ALA A 80 30.61 20.94 25.65
C ALA A 80 30.69 22.20 26.54
N ARG A 81 29.80 23.16 26.29
CA ARG A 81 29.65 24.34 27.14
C ARG A 81 29.25 23.98 28.56
#